data_AF-A0A962NZM3-F1
#
_entry.id   AF-A0A962NZM3-F1
#
_cell.length_a   1.000
_cell.length_b   1.000
_cell.length_c   1.000
_cell.angle_alpha   90.00
_cell.angle_beta   90.00
_cell.angle_gamma   90.00
#
_symmetry.space_group_name_H-M   'P 1'
#
loop_
_entity.id
_entity.type
_entity.pdbx_description
1 polymer ?
#
loop_
_entity_poly.entity_id
_entity_poly.type
_entity_poly.pdbx_seq_one_letter_code
_entity_poly.pdbx_strand_id
1 'polypeptide(L)'
;MTISPRSLVLALGTHWDVIECLVQKSREQLYLEPAYVLAIIAKRQPQLSTMECEDILRKLVNSGLLETVARGESLQINSHVLTFVRSLTREHELGLSAVLQARVNAIREATDALNEGVHLNHMDMMRHAAMNLAELFRQISQQLEQDRHAILELAEKAKATDSQLSASHRYRQVLQAYDQYVEPMAQMMDTGAAGTFYRYLENAEHALDHAVDTL
;
A
#
# COMPACT_ATOMS: atom_id res chain seq x y z
N MET A 1 -18.03 -0.80 -14.90
CA MET A 1 -17.57 -0.69 -16.30
C MET A 1 -16.23 -1.39 -16.40
N THR A 2 -16.07 -2.35 -17.31
CA THR A 2 -14.79 -3.05 -17.52
C THR A 2 -13.85 -2.14 -18.31
N ILE A 3 -12.96 -1.45 -17.61
CA ILE A 3 -11.96 -0.56 -18.21
C ILE A 3 -10.95 -1.41 -18.96
N SER A 4 -10.73 -1.11 -20.24
CA SER A 4 -9.76 -1.86 -21.06
C SER A 4 -8.33 -1.52 -20.62
N PRO A 5 -7.43 -2.52 -20.47
CA PRO A 5 -6.03 -2.26 -20.13
C PRO A 5 -5.35 -1.29 -21.09
N ARG A 6 -5.72 -1.33 -22.38
CA ARG A 6 -5.16 -0.44 -23.40
C ARG A 6 -5.60 1.02 -23.23
N SER A 7 -6.85 1.25 -22.84
CA SER A 7 -7.34 2.60 -22.56
C SER A 7 -6.73 3.16 -21.27
N LEU A 8 -6.48 2.31 -20.27
CA LEU A 8 -5.82 2.70 -19.03
C LEU A 8 -4.39 3.17 -19.27
N VAL A 9 -3.60 2.42 -20.06
CA VAL A 9 -2.23 2.79 -20.42
C VAL A 9 -2.18 4.09 -21.25
N LEU A 10 -3.11 4.27 -22.19
CA LEU A 10 -3.20 5.50 -22.98
C LEU A 10 -3.54 6.72 -22.11
N ALA A 11 -4.49 6.56 -21.18
CA ALA A 11 -4.86 7.60 -20.22
C ALA A 11 -3.69 7.93 -19.29
N LEU A 12 -2.97 6.91 -18.82
CA LEU A 12 -1.77 7.08 -17.99
C LEU A 12 -0.69 7.90 -18.71
N GLY A 13 -0.43 7.60 -19.99
CA GLY A 13 0.52 8.38 -20.79
C GLY A 13 0.07 9.83 -20.99
N THR A 14 -1.22 10.07 -21.23
CA THR A 14 -1.78 11.41 -21.41
C THR A 14 -1.68 12.28 -20.16
N HIS A 15 -1.82 11.67 -18.98
CA HIS A 15 -1.87 12.37 -17.70
C HIS A 15 -0.67 12.04 -16.79
N TRP A 16 0.46 11.63 -17.36
CA TRP A 16 1.62 11.15 -16.64
C TRP A 16 2.09 12.11 -15.53
N ASP A 17 2.32 13.38 -15.86
CA ASP A 17 2.86 14.37 -14.92
C ASP A 17 1.99 14.56 -13.66
N VAL A 18 0.68 14.41 -13.81
CA VAL A 18 -0.28 14.48 -12.70
C VAL A 18 -0.23 13.19 -11.91
N ILE A 19 -0.30 12.03 -12.57
CA ILE A 19 -0.29 10.72 -11.90
C ILE A 19 1.02 10.46 -11.17
N GLU A 20 2.16 10.75 -11.78
CA GLU A 20 3.48 10.63 -11.14
C GLU A 20 3.55 11.45 -9.85
N CYS A 21 3.08 12.70 -9.89
CA CYS A 21 3.03 13.57 -8.72
C CYS A 21 2.08 13.04 -7.63
N LEU A 22 0.91 12.52 -8.03
CA LEU A 22 -0.04 11.90 -7.09
C LEU A 22 0.53 10.63 -6.48
N VAL A 23 1.23 9.80 -7.26
CA VAL A 23 1.91 8.60 -6.77
C VAL A 23 3.01 8.95 -5.77
N GLN A 24 3.78 10.00 -6.02
CA GLN A 24 4.76 10.51 -5.06
C GLN A 24 4.08 11.00 -3.76
N LYS A 25 2.92 11.66 -3.86
CA LYS A 25 2.18 12.15 -2.69
C LYS A 25 1.37 11.08 -1.95
N SER A 26 1.07 9.96 -2.62
CA SER A 26 0.44 8.80 -1.99
C SER A 26 1.30 8.14 -0.89
N ARG A 27 2.59 8.51 -0.81
CA ARG A 27 3.52 8.10 0.26
C ARG A 27 3.08 8.61 1.63
N GLU A 28 2.57 9.84 1.69
CA GLU A 28 2.18 10.51 2.93
C GLU A 28 0.69 10.27 3.24
N GLN A 29 -0.13 10.09 2.20
CA GLN A 29 -1.58 10.04 2.32
C GLN A 29 -2.21 9.11 1.28
N LEU A 30 -2.80 7.99 1.73
CA LEU A 30 -3.46 7.02 0.84
C LEU A 30 -4.75 7.55 0.20
N TYR A 31 -5.50 8.39 0.93
CA TYR A 31 -6.78 8.94 0.50
C TYR A 31 -6.64 10.40 0.13
N LEU A 32 -6.90 10.73 -1.12
CA LEU A 32 -6.72 12.06 -1.68
C LEU A 32 -8.07 12.78 -1.72
N GLU A 33 -8.14 13.95 -1.11
CA GLU A 33 -9.32 14.81 -1.23
C GLU A 33 -9.41 15.38 -2.66
N PRO A 34 -10.61 15.47 -3.28
CA PRO A 34 -10.76 16.02 -4.63
C PRO A 34 -10.13 17.41 -4.81
N ALA A 35 -10.30 18.28 -3.80
CA ALA A 35 -9.71 19.62 -3.78
C ALA A 35 -8.17 19.57 -3.83
N TYR A 36 -7.56 18.57 -3.19
CA TYR A 36 -6.12 18.37 -3.21
C TYR A 36 -5.63 17.90 -4.59
N VAL A 37 -6.36 16.99 -5.23
CA VAL A 37 -6.03 16.53 -6.59
C VAL A 37 -6.16 17.69 -7.59
N LEU A 38 -7.20 18.51 -7.48
CA LEU A 38 -7.36 19.72 -8.30
C LEU A 38 -6.20 20.70 -8.13
N ALA A 39 -5.73 20.91 -6.89
CA ALA A 39 -4.56 21.75 -6.63
C ALA A 39 -3.29 21.21 -7.29
N ILE A 40 -3.11 19.88 -7.31
CA ILE A 40 -1.98 19.24 -8.02
C ILE A 40 -2.11 19.43 -9.54
N ILE A 41 -3.30 19.23 -10.10
CA ILE A 41 -3.55 19.43 -11.54
C ILE A 41 -3.24 20.87 -11.93
N ALA A 42 -3.81 21.85 -11.21
CA ALA A 42 -3.58 23.27 -11.46
C ALA A 42 -2.10 23.66 -11.33
N LYS A 43 -1.37 23.06 -10.39
CA LYS A 43 0.07 23.29 -10.22
C LYS A 43 0.90 22.73 -11.38
N ARG A 44 0.54 21.56 -11.91
CA ARG A 44 1.24 20.92 -13.04
C ARG A 44 0.84 21.51 -14.39
N GLN A 45 -0.37 22.05 -14.48
CA GLN A 45 -0.92 22.64 -15.70
C GLN A 45 -1.46 24.06 -15.40
N PRO A 46 -0.56 25.02 -15.12
CA PRO A 46 -0.93 26.37 -14.64
C PRO A 46 -1.69 27.23 -15.68
N GLN A 47 -1.74 26.75 -16.92
CA GLN A 47 -2.40 27.41 -18.05
C GLN A 47 -3.86 26.96 -18.23
N LEU A 48 -4.35 26.04 -17.41
CA LEU A 48 -5.74 25.60 -17.43
C LEU A 48 -6.61 26.38 -16.44
N SER A 49 -7.84 26.63 -16.86
CA SER A 49 -8.89 27.16 -15.99
C SER A 49 -9.34 26.12 -14.96
N THR A 50 -10.01 26.58 -13.90
CA THR A 50 -10.59 25.71 -12.87
C THR A 50 -11.53 24.65 -13.47
N MET A 51 -12.32 25.04 -14.47
CA MET A 51 -13.27 24.14 -15.14
C MET A 51 -12.57 23.04 -15.94
N GLU A 52 -11.44 23.36 -16.57
CA GLU A 52 -10.62 22.36 -17.30
C GLU A 52 -9.89 21.42 -16.34
N CYS A 53 -9.46 21.91 -15.16
CA CYS A 53 -8.89 21.07 -14.11
C CYS A 53 -9.91 20.05 -13.58
N GLU A 54 -11.17 20.47 -13.39
CA GLU A 54 -12.27 19.56 -13.02
C GLU A 54 -12.55 18.51 -14.10
N ASP A 55 -12.51 18.89 -15.37
CA ASP A 55 -12.70 17.95 -16.47
C ASP A 55 -11.59 16.89 -16.52
N ILE A 56 -10.34 17.28 -16.25
CA ILE A 56 -9.22 16.34 -16.09
C ILE A 56 -9.46 15.41 -14.91
N LEU A 57 -9.86 15.92 -13.74
CA LEU A 57 -10.16 15.08 -12.59
C LEU A 57 -11.23 14.03 -12.92
N ARG A 58 -12.31 14.43 -13.60
CA ARG A 58 -13.36 13.50 -14.07
C ARG A 58 -12.79 12.47 -15.04
N LYS A 59 -11.91 12.87 -15.96
CA LYS A 59 -11.21 11.94 -16.89
C LYS A 59 -10.33 10.95 -16.14
N LEU A 60 -9.62 11.36 -15.09
CA LEU A 60 -8.78 10.46 -14.27
C LEU A 60 -9.62 9.39 -13.58
N VAL A 61 -10.79 9.76 -13.03
CA VAL A 61 -11.73 8.80 -12.42
C VAL A 61 -12.36 7.89 -13.47
N ASN A 62 -12.88 8.46 -14.55
CA ASN A 62 -13.56 7.71 -15.61
C ASN A 62 -12.63 6.75 -16.38
N SER A 63 -11.34 7.07 -16.45
CA SER A 63 -10.32 6.21 -17.08
C SER A 63 -9.81 5.10 -16.16
N GLY A 64 -10.20 5.10 -14.87
CA GLY A 64 -9.76 4.11 -13.89
C GLY A 64 -8.35 4.35 -13.35
N LEU A 65 -7.78 5.54 -13.57
CA LEU A 65 -6.52 5.93 -12.93
C LEU A 65 -6.73 6.26 -11.45
N LEU A 66 -7.88 6.87 -11.14
CA LEU A 66 -8.36 7.11 -9.79
C LEU A 66 -9.66 6.34 -9.55
N GLU A 67 -9.87 5.93 -8.30
CA GLU A 67 -11.07 5.25 -7.84
C GLU A 67 -11.72 6.04 -6.71
N THR A 68 -13.04 6.07 -6.67
CA THR A 68 -13.81 6.66 -5.57
C THR A 68 -13.94 5.65 -4.44
N VAL A 69 -13.71 6.10 -3.20
CA VAL A 69 -13.85 5.22 -2.03
C VAL A 69 -15.33 5.15 -1.62
N ALA A 70 -15.84 3.93 -1.44
CA ALA A 70 -17.28 3.63 -1.32
C ALA A 70 -18.06 4.32 -0.17
N ARG A 71 -17.41 5.11 0.70
CA ARG A 71 -18.04 5.79 1.84
C ARG A 71 -17.64 7.28 1.99
N GLY A 72 -17.01 7.89 0.99
CA GLY A 72 -16.62 9.30 1.00
C GLY A 72 -16.42 9.91 -0.38
N GLU A 73 -16.20 11.22 -0.46
CA GLU A 73 -15.78 11.92 -1.69
C GLU A 73 -14.28 11.75 -1.98
N SER A 74 -13.54 11.10 -1.07
CA SER A 74 -12.12 10.87 -1.19
C SER A 74 -11.79 9.89 -2.32
N LEU A 75 -10.65 10.15 -2.96
CA LEU A 75 -10.14 9.41 -4.10
C LEU A 75 -8.94 8.58 -3.70
N GLN A 76 -8.74 7.45 -4.36
CA GLN A 76 -7.50 6.68 -4.27
C GLN A 76 -6.95 6.42 -5.66
N ILE A 77 -5.63 6.22 -5.75
CA ILE A 77 -5.01 5.78 -7.01
C ILE A 77 -5.36 4.31 -7.19
N ASN A 78 -5.77 3.92 -8.40
CA ASN A 78 -5.99 2.50 -8.71
C ASN A 78 -4.73 1.69 -8.35
N SER A 79 -4.90 0.60 -7.60
CA SER A 79 -3.78 -0.15 -7.03
C SER A 79 -2.83 -0.74 -8.09
N HIS A 80 -3.33 -1.12 -9.26
CA HIS A 80 -2.51 -1.59 -10.37
C HIS A 80 -1.72 -0.45 -11.00
N VAL A 81 -2.35 0.72 -11.19
CA VAL A 81 -1.68 1.93 -11.70
C VAL A 81 -0.60 2.38 -10.72
N LEU A 82 -0.90 2.41 -9.42
CA LEU A 82 0.05 2.77 -8.37
C LEU A 82 1.28 1.87 -8.41
N THR A 83 1.08 0.56 -8.46
CA THR A 83 2.17 -0.43 -8.52
C THR A 83 2.99 -0.26 -9.80
N PHE A 84 2.32 -0.10 -10.95
CA PHE A 84 2.98 0.07 -12.24
C PHE A 84 3.82 1.35 -12.31
N VAL A 85 3.28 2.49 -11.88
CA VAL A 85 3.99 3.78 -11.90
C VAL A 85 5.19 3.74 -10.96
N ARG A 86 5.05 3.22 -9.74
CA ARG A 86 6.19 3.05 -8.81
C ARG A 86 7.29 2.17 -9.39
N SER A 87 6.91 1.10 -10.11
CA SER A 87 7.90 0.23 -10.77
C SER A 87 8.63 0.95 -11.91
N LEU A 88 7.96 1.82 -12.66
CA LEU A 88 8.54 2.60 -13.75
C LEU A 88 9.47 3.71 -13.24
N THR A 89 9.06 4.42 -12.19
CA THR A 89 9.84 5.52 -11.62
C THR A 89 11.01 5.03 -10.77
N ARG A 90 11.15 3.71 -10.57
CA ARG A 90 12.07 3.11 -9.60
C ARG A 90 11.91 3.77 -8.22
N GLU A 91 10.67 4.10 -7.88
CA GLU A 91 10.32 4.67 -6.60
C GLU A 91 9.80 3.55 -5.71
N HIS A 92 10.75 2.76 -5.22
CA HIS A 92 10.48 1.78 -4.16
C HIS A 92 11.01 2.39 -2.87
N GLU A 93 10.10 2.93 -2.05
CA GLU A 93 10.44 3.36 -0.70
C GLU A 93 10.20 2.21 0.27
N LEU A 94 11.15 2.03 1.21
CA LEU A 94 10.94 1.17 2.36
C LEU A 94 9.85 1.79 3.24
N GLY A 95 8.75 1.07 3.41
CA GLY A 95 7.76 1.36 4.42
C GLY A 95 8.38 1.31 5.81
N LEU A 96 7.80 2.04 6.75
CA LEU A 96 8.19 1.95 8.15
C LEU A 96 7.77 0.58 8.70
N SER A 97 8.67 -0.14 9.36
CA SER A 97 8.37 -1.40 10.04
C SER A 97 7.21 -1.28 11.03
N ALA A 98 7.01 -0.10 11.63
CA ALA A 98 5.86 0.21 12.48
C ALA A 98 4.49 0.02 11.80
N VAL A 99 4.41 0.25 10.48
CA VAL A 99 3.16 0.03 9.70
C VAL A 99 2.85 -1.45 9.60
N LEU A 100 3.86 -2.28 9.32
CA LEU A 100 3.71 -3.73 9.31
C LEU A 100 3.36 -4.25 10.71
N GLN A 101 4.01 -3.76 11.75
CA GLN A 101 3.68 -4.12 13.13
C GLN A 101 2.23 -3.79 13.50
N ALA A 102 1.73 -2.61 13.11
CA ALA A 102 0.34 -2.24 13.35
C ALA A 102 -0.64 -3.19 12.64
N ARG A 103 -0.35 -3.57 11.38
CA ARG A 103 -1.17 -4.55 10.64
C ARG A 103 -1.12 -5.94 11.26
N VAL A 104 0.05 -6.37 11.74
CA VAL A 104 0.21 -7.63 12.46
C VAL A 104 -0.59 -7.62 13.77
N ASN A 105 -0.62 -6.51 14.49
CA ASN A 105 -1.48 -6.37 15.66
C ASN A 105 -2.97 -6.38 15.30
N ALA A 106 -3.35 -5.78 14.16
CA ALA A 106 -4.73 -5.80 13.67
C ALA A 106 -5.21 -7.21 13.26
N ILE A 107 -4.31 -8.11 12.83
CA ILE A 107 -4.65 -9.53 12.60
C ILE A 107 -5.20 -10.15 13.88
N ARG A 108 -4.55 -9.90 15.03
CA ARG A 108 -5.00 -10.40 16.32
C ARG A 108 -6.41 -9.90 16.64
N GLU A 109 -6.65 -8.60 16.49
CA GLU A 109 -7.97 -8.00 16.78
C GLU A 109 -9.07 -8.57 15.88
N ALA A 110 -8.79 -8.75 14.59
CA ALA A 110 -9.73 -9.36 13.66
C ALA A 110 -9.97 -10.86 13.97
N THR A 111 -8.95 -11.56 14.44
CA THR A 111 -9.06 -12.96 14.90
C THR A 111 -9.91 -13.07 16.15
N ASP A 112 -9.73 -12.18 17.12
CA ASP A 112 -10.53 -12.13 18.34
C ASP A 112 -12.02 -11.88 18.00
N ALA A 113 -12.28 -10.93 17.09
CA ALA A 113 -13.63 -10.66 16.59
C ALA A 113 -14.24 -11.86 15.83
N LEU A 114 -13.43 -12.62 15.09
CA LEU A 114 -13.90 -13.84 14.42
C LEU A 114 -14.31 -14.90 15.45
N ASN A 115 -13.47 -15.17 16.44
CA ASN A 115 -13.74 -16.13 17.51
C ASN A 115 -14.98 -15.75 18.32
N GLU A 116 -15.13 -14.48 18.68
CA GLU A 116 -16.33 -13.98 19.36
C GLU A 116 -17.58 -14.18 18.48
N GLY A 117 -17.45 -13.97 17.16
CA GLY A 117 -18.53 -14.19 16.20
C GLY A 117 -18.97 -15.65 16.15
N VAL A 118 -18.01 -16.58 16.21
CA VAL A 118 -18.30 -18.02 16.30
C VAL A 118 -18.98 -18.35 17.62
N HIS A 119 -18.44 -17.88 18.76
CA HIS A 119 -19.03 -18.14 20.07
C HIS A 119 -20.47 -17.64 20.21
N LEU A 120 -20.78 -16.50 19.59
CA LEU A 120 -22.12 -15.90 19.60
C LEU A 120 -23.02 -16.42 18.47
N ASN A 121 -22.53 -17.30 17.58
CA ASN A 121 -23.19 -17.70 16.33
C ASN A 121 -23.65 -16.50 15.47
N HIS A 122 -22.87 -15.42 15.45
CA HIS A 122 -23.20 -14.18 14.77
C HIS A 122 -22.57 -14.14 13.37
N MET A 123 -23.33 -14.61 12.38
CA MET A 123 -22.88 -14.80 10.99
C MET A 123 -22.28 -13.55 10.31
N ASP A 124 -22.93 -12.38 10.48
CA ASP A 124 -22.44 -11.13 9.87
C ASP A 124 -21.11 -10.67 10.48
N MET A 125 -20.93 -10.90 11.79
CA MET A 125 -19.70 -10.57 12.49
C MET A 125 -18.54 -11.47 12.04
N MET A 126 -18.79 -12.77 11.91
CA MET A 126 -17.82 -13.72 11.34
C MET A 126 -17.42 -13.33 9.92
N ARG A 127 -18.39 -13.00 9.07
CA ARG A 127 -18.12 -12.56 7.69
C ARG A 127 -17.28 -11.29 7.65
N HIS A 128 -17.61 -10.28 8.46
CA HIS A 128 -16.85 -9.04 8.53
C HIS A 128 -15.43 -9.25 9.03
N ALA A 129 -15.23 -10.05 10.07
CA ALA A 129 -13.93 -10.39 10.60
C ALA A 129 -13.06 -11.14 9.56
N ALA A 130 -13.64 -12.13 8.86
CA ALA A 130 -12.95 -12.86 7.80
C ALA A 130 -12.56 -11.96 6.61
N MET A 131 -13.44 -11.05 6.19
CA MET A 131 -13.12 -10.06 5.14
C MET A 131 -12.00 -9.12 5.59
N ASN A 132 -11.99 -8.69 6.85
CA ASN A 132 -10.94 -7.85 7.39
C ASN A 132 -9.58 -8.58 7.43
N LEU A 133 -9.56 -9.85 7.86
CA LEU A 133 -8.37 -10.70 7.82
C LEU A 133 -7.81 -10.82 6.39
N ALA A 134 -8.67 -11.12 5.41
CA ALA A 134 -8.27 -11.22 4.01
C ALA A 134 -7.64 -9.92 3.48
N GLU A 135 -8.22 -8.77 3.83
CA GLU A 135 -7.69 -7.47 3.44
C GLU A 135 -6.36 -7.15 4.13
N LEU A 136 -6.22 -7.45 5.43
CA LEU A 136 -4.97 -7.30 6.17
C LEU A 136 -3.84 -8.13 5.55
N PHE A 137 -4.09 -9.41 5.23
CA PHE A 137 -3.09 -10.26 4.59
C PHE A 137 -2.70 -9.76 3.20
N ARG A 138 -3.66 -9.28 2.42
CA ARG A 138 -3.40 -8.68 1.10
C ARG A 138 -2.50 -7.44 1.24
N GLN A 139 -2.79 -6.56 2.20
CA GLN A 139 -2.01 -5.35 2.45
C GLN A 139 -0.60 -5.66 2.95
N ILE A 140 -0.44 -6.62 3.86
CA ILE A 140 0.87 -7.07 4.35
C ILE A 140 1.70 -7.63 3.18
N SER A 141 1.11 -8.51 2.37
CA SER A 141 1.81 -9.10 1.22
C SER A 141 2.28 -8.04 0.21
N GLN A 142 1.41 -7.07 -0.10
CA GLN A 142 1.76 -5.97 -1.00
C GLN A 142 2.90 -5.10 -0.45
N GLN A 143 2.87 -4.83 0.86
CA GLN A 143 3.89 -4.03 1.51
C GLN A 143 5.24 -4.75 1.50
N LEU A 144 5.28 -6.03 1.87
CA LEU A 144 6.50 -6.83 1.85
C LEU A 144 7.13 -6.88 0.46
N GLU A 145 6.33 -6.99 -0.59
CA GLU A 145 6.85 -7.00 -1.96
C GLU A 145 7.42 -5.64 -2.37
N GLN A 146 6.76 -4.54 -2.01
CA GLN A 146 7.29 -3.19 -2.23
C GLN A 146 8.61 -2.98 -1.49
N ASP A 147 8.68 -3.40 -0.23
CA ASP A 147 9.85 -3.24 0.62
C ASP A 147 11.01 -4.11 0.14
N ARG A 148 10.73 -5.32 -0.35
CA ARG A 148 11.72 -6.18 -1.01
C ARG A 148 12.37 -5.47 -2.19
N HIS A 149 11.57 -4.83 -3.05
CA HIS A 149 12.09 -4.07 -4.18
C HIS A 149 12.92 -2.85 -3.73
N ALA A 150 12.47 -2.12 -2.70
CA ALA A 150 13.18 -0.97 -2.14
C ALA A 150 14.55 -1.35 -1.57
N ILE A 151 14.62 -2.45 -0.82
CA ILE A 151 15.88 -2.97 -0.27
C ILE A 151 16.83 -3.39 -1.38
N LEU A 152 16.34 -4.11 -2.40
CA LEU A 152 17.15 -4.51 -3.54
C LEU A 152 17.70 -3.30 -4.30
N GLU A 153 16.87 -2.29 -4.54
CA GLU A 153 17.29 -1.07 -5.21
C GLU A 153 18.33 -0.29 -4.39
N LEU A 154 18.15 -0.19 -3.07
CA LEU A 154 19.16 0.39 -2.17
C LEU A 154 20.48 -0.36 -2.25
N ALA A 155 20.44 -1.69 -2.20
CA ALA A 155 21.63 -2.52 -2.29
C ALA A 155 22.35 -2.32 -3.65
N GLU A 156 21.61 -2.27 -4.75
CA GLU A 156 22.19 -2.04 -6.08
C GLU A 156 22.76 -0.62 -6.22
N LYS A 157 22.08 0.42 -5.74
CA LYS A 157 22.63 1.79 -5.66
C LYS A 157 23.90 1.84 -4.80
N ALA A 158 23.94 1.08 -3.71
CA ALA A 158 25.08 1.00 -2.82
C ALA A 158 26.28 0.28 -3.45
N LYS A 159 26.06 -0.66 -4.38
CA LYS A 159 27.12 -1.35 -5.13
C LYS A 159 27.60 -0.58 -6.37
N ALA A 160 26.72 0.18 -7.03
CA ALA A 160 27.01 0.82 -8.31
C ALA A 160 28.23 1.77 -8.23
N THR A 161 29.25 1.53 -9.06
CA THR A 161 30.51 2.30 -9.04
C THR A 161 30.32 3.76 -9.51
N ASP A 162 29.35 4.00 -10.40
CA ASP A 162 29.02 5.32 -10.97
C ASP A 162 28.07 6.17 -10.11
N SER A 163 27.94 5.87 -8.81
CA SER A 163 27.12 6.68 -7.93
C SER A 163 27.78 8.04 -7.66
N GLN A 164 27.04 9.14 -7.86
CA GLN A 164 27.47 10.48 -7.44
C GLN A 164 27.64 10.60 -5.91
N LEU A 165 27.20 9.60 -5.14
CA LEU A 165 27.32 9.54 -3.69
C LEU A 165 28.61 8.83 -3.27
N SER A 166 29.33 9.42 -2.31
CA SER A 166 30.49 8.77 -1.68
C SER A 166 30.13 7.41 -1.07
N ALA A 167 31.09 6.47 -1.06
CA ALA A 167 30.90 5.13 -0.52
C ALA A 167 30.40 5.13 0.94
N SER A 168 30.92 6.02 1.79
CA SER A 168 30.50 6.15 3.19
C SER A 168 29.02 6.56 3.33
N HIS A 169 28.53 7.44 2.45
CA HIS A 169 27.12 7.82 2.44
C HIS A 169 26.21 6.67 2.01
N ARG A 170 26.63 5.91 0.99
CA ARG A 170 25.88 4.73 0.53
C ARG A 170 25.80 3.64 1.59
N TYR A 171 26.91 3.36 2.27
CA TYR A 171 26.95 2.40 3.36
C TYR A 171 26.04 2.82 4.52
N ARG A 172 26.02 4.11 4.88
CA ARG A 172 25.13 4.64 5.91
C ARG A 172 23.65 4.46 5.56
N GLN A 173 23.26 4.64 4.29
CA GLN A 173 21.88 4.41 3.86
C GLN A 173 21.47 2.94 3.99
N VAL A 174 22.36 2.01 3.66
CA VAL A 174 22.11 0.57 3.82
C VAL A 174 21.96 0.21 5.30
N LEU A 175 22.84 0.71 6.17
CA LEU A 175 22.75 0.48 7.61
C LEU A 175 21.46 1.07 8.20
N GLN A 176 21.09 2.27 7.79
CA GLN A 176 19.85 2.88 8.23
C GLN A 176 18.62 2.05 7.82
N ALA A 177 18.59 1.51 6.60
CA ALA A 177 17.52 0.62 6.16
C ALA A 177 17.51 -0.70 6.95
N TYR A 178 18.68 -1.20 7.34
CA TYR A 178 18.79 -2.36 8.22
C TYR A 178 18.16 -2.09 9.59
N ASP A 179 18.59 -1.02 10.27
CA ASP A 179 18.12 -0.67 11.63
C ASP A 179 16.62 -0.30 11.65
N GLN A 180 16.15 0.43 10.64
CA GLN A 180 14.77 0.96 10.64
C GLN A 180 13.74 -0.05 10.17
N TYR A 181 14.17 -1.11 9.46
CA TYR A 181 13.24 -2.03 8.83
C TYR A 181 13.63 -3.49 8.98
N VAL A 182 14.83 -3.89 8.55
CA VAL A 182 15.22 -5.31 8.55
C VAL A 182 15.27 -5.88 9.95
N GLU A 183 15.88 -5.17 10.91
CA GLU A 183 15.98 -5.63 12.30
C GLU A 183 14.61 -5.71 12.99
N PRO A 184 13.74 -4.67 12.95
CA PRO A 184 12.39 -4.77 13.49
C PRO A 184 11.56 -5.91 12.87
N MET A 185 11.69 -6.12 11.55
CA MET A 185 11.03 -7.23 10.86
C MET A 185 11.55 -8.58 11.33
N ALA A 186 12.86 -8.72 11.51
CA ALA A 186 13.47 -9.94 12.04
C ALA A 186 12.98 -10.24 13.46
N GLN A 187 12.86 -9.22 14.31
CA GLN A 187 12.31 -9.36 15.67
C GLN A 187 10.84 -9.78 15.63
N MET A 188 10.03 -9.18 14.75
CA MET A 188 8.61 -9.52 14.61
C MET A 188 8.38 -10.96 14.10
N MET A 189 9.27 -11.44 13.23
CA MET A 189 9.27 -12.81 12.68
C MET A 189 10.02 -13.82 13.56
N ASP A 190 10.61 -13.40 14.68
CA ASP A 190 11.29 -14.31 15.58
C ASP A 190 10.32 -15.41 16.04
N THR A 191 10.79 -16.65 16.16
CA THR A 191 10.00 -17.75 16.71
C THR A 191 10.12 -17.82 18.24
N GLY A 192 10.99 -16.99 18.84
CA GLY A 192 11.09 -16.77 20.27
C GLY A 192 9.95 -15.94 20.86
N ALA A 193 10.03 -15.65 22.16
CA ALA A 193 8.98 -14.94 22.92
C ALA A 193 8.71 -13.50 22.46
N ALA A 194 9.65 -12.90 21.71
CA ALA A 194 9.54 -11.54 21.19
C ALA A 194 8.77 -11.46 19.87
N GLY A 195 8.71 -12.54 19.10
CA GLY A 195 8.04 -12.53 17.80
C GLY A 195 6.54 -12.74 17.91
N THR A 196 5.81 -12.02 17.06
CA THR A 196 4.35 -11.96 17.11
C THR A 196 3.70 -12.46 15.83
N PHE A 197 4.39 -12.41 14.70
CA PHE A 197 3.79 -12.64 13.39
C PHE A 197 3.27 -14.07 13.22
N TYR A 198 4.13 -15.09 13.36
CA TYR A 198 3.74 -16.48 13.17
C TYR A 198 2.62 -16.91 14.12
N ARG A 199 2.70 -16.51 15.39
CA ARG A 199 1.65 -16.79 16.37
C ARG A 199 0.30 -16.21 15.98
N TYR A 200 0.25 -14.96 15.53
CA TYR A 200 -1.01 -14.35 15.11
C TYR A 200 -1.53 -14.93 13.80
N LEU A 201 -0.64 -15.33 12.90
CA LEU A 201 -1.00 -16.02 11.66
C LEU A 201 -1.63 -17.39 11.94
N GLU A 202 -0.99 -18.22 12.77
CA GLU A 202 -1.49 -19.55 13.17
C GLU A 202 -2.83 -19.42 13.90
N ASN A 203 -2.96 -18.44 14.80
CA ASN A 203 -4.24 -18.20 15.49
C ASN A 203 -5.35 -17.80 14.52
N ALA A 204 -5.05 -16.97 13.53
CA ALA A 204 -6.01 -16.56 12.51
C ALA A 204 -6.43 -17.74 11.62
N GLU A 205 -5.48 -18.59 11.22
CA GLU A 205 -5.74 -19.83 10.46
C GLU A 205 -6.67 -20.76 11.25
N HIS A 206 -6.33 -21.09 12.50
CA HIS A 206 -7.15 -21.92 13.36
C HIS A 206 -8.57 -21.36 13.59
N ALA A 207 -8.69 -20.04 13.76
CA ALA A 207 -9.98 -19.38 13.93
C ALA A 207 -10.84 -19.45 12.64
N LEU A 208 -10.22 -19.31 11.48
CA LEU A 208 -10.90 -19.45 10.18
C LEU A 208 -11.35 -20.89 9.95
N ASP A 209 -10.50 -21.88 10.21
CA ASP A 209 -10.86 -23.30 10.10
C ASP A 209 -12.03 -23.65 11.02
N HIS A 210 -11.96 -23.23 12.28
CA HIS A 210 -13.03 -23.45 13.25
C HIS A 210 -14.34 -22.77 12.81
N ALA A 211 -14.27 -21.54 12.29
CA ALA A 211 -15.44 -20.84 11.77
C ALA A 211 -16.07 -21.55 10.57
N VAL A 212 -15.27 -22.19 9.70
CA VAL A 212 -15.79 -23.01 8.59
C VAL A 212 -16.49 -24.26 9.11
N ASP A 213 -15.94 -24.93 10.12
CA ASP A 213 -16.55 -26.13 10.72
C ASP A 213 -17.86 -25.84 11.47
N THR A 214 -18.10 -24.59 11.88
CA THR A 214 -19.33 -24.17 12.59
C THR A 214 -20.45 -23.68 11.68
N LEU A 215 -20.18 -23.48 10.37
CA LEU A 215 -21.15 -23.05 9.35
C LEU A 215 -21.96 -24.20 8.76
#